data_AF-A0A2W6VVF4-F1
#
_entry.id   AF-A0A2W6VVF4-F1
#
_cell.length_a   1.000
_cell.length_b   1.000
_cell.length_c   1.000
_cell.angle_alpha   90.00
_cell.angle_beta   90.00
_cell.angle_gamma   90.00
#
_symmetry.space_group_name_H-M   'P 1'
#
loop_
_entity.id
_entity.type
_entity.pdbx_description
1 polymer ?
#
loop_
_entity_poly.entity_id
_entity_poly.type
_entity_poly.pdbx_seq_one_letter_code
_entity_poly.pdbx_strand_id
1 'polypeptide(L)'
;MTAIDPPWLVAAGKDLGLKEIVGSRHEPRIVEFFAEAGHPYVKDDETAWCAAFANAKLVEVGIKGTGRLNARSFLDWGQALVKPARGAVLIFKRGTSSWEGHVTFYVGETDASFRCRGGNQSNAVTEALYPKSALLGIRWPSGYALPLSGPAKPAPAAGPLLQIGATGTAVETLQSALNRLGAKPALVVDKKFGPATRLAVVAFQRSKLLETDGVVGPKTWGAIDVALAQLG
;
A
#
# COMPACT_ATOMS: atom_id res chain seq x y z
N MET A 1 10.61 0.24 -9.69
CA MET A 1 10.55 -0.63 -8.49
C MET A 1 9.17 -0.50 -7.88
N THR A 2 8.43 -1.59 -7.72
CA THR A 2 7.29 -1.60 -6.79
C THR A 2 7.87 -1.21 -5.43
N ALA A 3 7.31 -0.21 -4.76
CA ALA A 3 7.71 0.07 -3.39
C ALA A 3 7.60 -1.24 -2.62
N ILE A 4 8.73 -1.79 -2.17
CA ILE A 4 8.75 -3.02 -1.40
C ILE A 4 7.94 -2.73 -0.14
N ASP A 5 6.87 -3.50 0.07
CA ASP A 5 6.06 -3.36 1.28
C ASP A 5 7.00 -3.50 2.48
N PRO A 6 7.00 -2.54 3.42
CA PRO A 6 7.77 -2.72 4.63
C PRO A 6 7.27 -3.95 5.39
N PRO A 7 8.11 -4.60 6.21
CA PRO A 7 7.80 -5.89 6.82
C PRO A 7 6.46 -5.93 7.57
N TRP A 8 6.09 -4.86 8.27
CA TRP A 8 4.82 -4.79 9.00
C TRP A 8 3.59 -4.68 8.08
N LEU A 9 3.73 -4.08 6.89
CA LEU A 9 2.65 -4.04 5.90
C LEU A 9 2.48 -5.41 5.22
N VAL A 10 3.59 -6.15 5.02
CA VAL A 10 3.56 -7.55 4.59
C VAL A 10 2.85 -8.41 5.64
N ALA A 11 3.22 -8.27 6.92
CA ALA A 11 2.57 -8.95 8.03
C ALA A 11 1.06 -8.68 8.06
N ALA A 12 0.65 -7.40 7.94
CA ALA A 12 -0.76 -7.02 7.84
C ALA A 12 -1.48 -7.66 6.64
N GLY A 13 -0.77 -7.93 5.55
CA GLY A 13 -1.32 -8.60 4.37
C GLY A 13 -1.67 -10.08 4.60
N LYS A 14 -1.00 -10.76 5.54
CA LYS A 14 -1.24 -12.18 5.83
C LYS A 14 -2.61 -12.42 6.46
N ASP A 15 -3.12 -11.43 7.20
CA ASP A 15 -4.41 -11.52 7.89
C ASP A 15 -5.57 -10.92 7.05
N LEU A 16 -5.35 -10.54 5.78
CA LEU A 16 -6.40 -9.98 4.92
C LEU A 16 -7.59 -10.95 4.77
N GLY A 17 -8.80 -10.45 5.00
CA GLY A 17 -10.03 -11.24 4.94
C GLY A 17 -10.43 -11.90 6.27
N LEU A 18 -9.59 -11.81 7.31
CA LEU A 18 -9.96 -12.20 8.67
C LEU A 18 -11.15 -11.36 9.15
N LYS A 19 -12.15 -12.00 9.75
CA LYS A 19 -13.38 -11.36 10.26
C LYS A 19 -13.63 -11.79 11.69
N GLU A 20 -14.20 -10.90 12.49
CA GLU A 20 -14.68 -11.26 13.82
C GLU A 20 -15.88 -12.22 13.73
N ILE A 21 -16.09 -12.99 14.79
CA ILE A 21 -17.26 -13.86 14.91
C ILE A 21 -18.26 -13.13 15.79
N VAL A 22 -19.42 -12.77 15.23
CA VAL A 22 -20.44 -12.05 15.99
C VAL A 22 -21.10 -12.99 17.01
N GLY A 23 -21.13 -12.60 18.27
CA GLY A 23 -21.82 -13.29 19.36
C GLY A 23 -20.88 -13.91 20.40
N SER A 24 -21.27 -15.02 21.01
CA SER A 24 -20.55 -15.63 22.15
C SER A 24 -19.29 -16.41 21.79
N ARG A 25 -18.90 -16.40 20.51
CA ARG A 25 -17.69 -17.05 19.99
C ARG A 25 -16.78 -15.95 19.46
N HIS A 26 -15.50 -16.03 19.77
CA HIS A 26 -14.51 -15.02 19.38
C HIS A 26 -13.53 -15.62 18.38
N GLU A 27 -13.11 -14.83 17.39
CA GLU A 27 -12.08 -15.24 16.43
C GLU A 27 -10.71 -15.35 17.14
N PRO A 28 -10.11 -16.55 17.26
CA PRO A 28 -8.88 -16.74 18.02
C PRO A 28 -7.73 -15.82 17.56
N ARG A 29 -7.63 -15.58 16.24
CA ARG A 29 -6.57 -14.70 15.73
C ARG A 29 -6.76 -13.23 16.14
N ILE A 30 -8.00 -12.77 16.30
CA ILE A 30 -8.27 -11.41 16.79
C ILE A 30 -7.92 -11.30 18.27
N VAL A 31 -8.24 -12.32 19.07
CA VAL A 31 -7.84 -12.39 20.49
C VAL A 31 -6.32 -12.38 20.62
N GLU A 32 -5.60 -13.09 19.75
CA GLU A 32 -4.14 -13.08 19.72
C GLU A 32 -3.56 -11.69 19.44
N PHE A 33 -4.20 -10.85 18.61
CA PHE A 33 -3.72 -9.48 18.39
C PHE A 33 -3.69 -8.67 19.69
N PHE A 34 -4.65 -8.88 20.60
CA PHE A 34 -4.62 -8.24 21.92
C PHE A 34 -3.44 -8.75 22.75
N ALA A 35 -3.19 -10.06 22.77
CA ALA A 35 -2.05 -10.63 23.48
C ALA A 35 -0.71 -10.11 22.93
N GLU A 36 -0.53 -10.10 21.61
CA GLU A 36 0.65 -9.55 20.92
C GLU A 36 0.83 -8.04 21.19
N ALA A 37 -0.28 -7.31 21.35
CA ALA A 37 -0.26 -5.90 21.73
C ALA A 37 0.02 -5.65 23.23
N GLY A 38 0.22 -6.70 24.04
CA GLY A 38 0.48 -6.61 25.48
C GLY A 38 -0.77 -6.66 26.37
N HIS A 39 -1.91 -7.08 25.83
CA HIS A 39 -3.21 -7.15 26.51
C HIS A 39 -3.80 -8.58 26.50
N PRO A 40 -3.08 -9.61 27.03
CA PRO A 40 -3.54 -11.01 26.99
C PRO A 40 -4.80 -11.30 27.81
N TYR A 41 -5.28 -10.32 28.58
CA TYR A 41 -6.48 -10.40 29.39
C TYR A 41 -7.77 -10.07 28.61
N VAL A 42 -7.66 -9.45 27.42
CA VAL A 42 -8.82 -9.22 26.54
C VAL A 42 -9.13 -10.54 25.83
N LYS A 43 -10.36 -11.02 25.96
CA LYS A 43 -10.80 -12.32 25.42
C LYS A 43 -11.97 -12.22 24.44
N ASP A 44 -12.39 -11.00 24.11
CA ASP A 44 -13.46 -10.70 23.17
C ASP A 44 -12.93 -9.95 21.93
N ASP A 45 -13.69 -10.05 20.84
CA ASP A 45 -13.50 -9.31 19.59
C ASP A 45 -14.48 -8.13 19.44
N GLU A 46 -15.32 -7.87 20.45
CA GLU A 46 -16.23 -6.71 20.49
C GLU A 46 -15.50 -5.40 20.83
N THR A 47 -14.38 -5.49 21.56
CA THR A 47 -13.49 -4.36 21.82
C THR A 47 -12.86 -3.86 20.52
N ALA A 48 -12.86 -2.55 20.29
CA ALA A 48 -12.30 -1.97 19.07
C ALA A 48 -10.83 -2.37 18.83
N TRP A 49 -10.60 -3.34 17.93
CA TRP A 49 -9.31 -4.02 17.77
C TRP A 49 -8.38 -3.43 16.68
N CYS A 50 -8.68 -2.25 16.13
CA CYS A 50 -7.81 -1.63 15.11
C CYS A 50 -6.39 -1.30 15.64
N ALA A 51 -6.29 -0.82 16.88
CA ALA A 51 -5.00 -0.55 17.51
C ALA A 51 -4.31 -1.83 18.00
N ALA A 52 -5.07 -2.84 18.44
CA ALA A 52 -4.52 -4.15 18.76
C ALA A 52 -3.85 -4.76 17.53
N PHE A 53 -4.56 -4.78 16.39
CA PHE A 53 -4.03 -5.22 15.11
C PHE A 53 -2.77 -4.45 14.70
N ALA A 54 -2.80 -3.10 14.74
CA ALA A 54 -1.64 -2.30 14.35
C ALA A 54 -0.41 -2.60 15.24
N ASN A 55 -0.59 -2.72 16.55
CA ASN A 55 0.49 -3.10 17.47
C ASN A 55 1.01 -4.51 17.20
N ALA A 56 0.11 -5.48 17.03
CA ALA A 56 0.43 -6.86 16.69
C ALA A 56 1.32 -6.95 15.44
N LYS A 57 0.96 -6.27 14.35
CA LYS A 57 1.73 -6.32 13.10
C LYS A 57 3.10 -5.65 13.21
N LEU A 58 3.25 -4.65 14.08
CA LEU A 58 4.55 -4.05 14.38
C LEU A 58 5.41 -4.99 15.22
N VAL A 59 4.84 -5.58 16.28
CA VAL A 59 5.54 -6.50 17.18
C VAL A 59 5.99 -7.77 16.44
N GLU A 60 5.17 -8.31 15.53
CA GLU A 60 5.51 -9.48 14.70
C GLU A 60 6.84 -9.30 13.95
N VAL A 61 7.21 -8.07 13.60
CA VAL A 61 8.44 -7.75 12.87
C VAL A 61 9.50 -7.07 13.73
N GLY A 62 9.36 -7.14 15.07
CA GLY A 62 10.33 -6.60 16.02
C GLY A 62 10.23 -5.09 16.24
N ILE A 63 9.15 -4.44 15.80
CA ILE A 63 8.91 -3.01 16.00
C ILE A 63 8.03 -2.81 17.22
N LYS A 64 8.51 -2.01 18.18
CA LYS A 64 7.70 -1.62 19.33
C LYS A 64 6.60 -0.63 18.90
N GLY A 65 5.34 -1.07 18.98
CA GLY A 65 4.17 -0.20 18.84
C GLY A 65 3.91 0.68 20.06
N THR A 66 2.72 1.27 20.16
CA THR A 66 2.31 2.05 21.33
C THR A 66 1.98 1.18 22.55
N GLY A 67 1.60 -0.09 22.32
CA GLY A 67 1.08 -0.98 23.36
C GLY A 67 -0.22 -0.47 23.99
N ARG A 68 -0.98 0.36 23.28
CA ARG A 68 -2.28 0.89 23.74
C ARG A 68 -3.38 0.53 22.74
N LEU A 69 -4.58 0.25 23.27
CA LEU A 69 -5.78 -0.07 22.46
C LEU A 69 -6.50 1.17 21.90
N ASN A 70 -6.10 2.38 22.32
CA ASN A 70 -6.61 3.61 21.70
C ASN A 70 -5.83 3.91 20.42
N ALA A 71 -6.51 3.98 19.27
CA ALA A 71 -5.92 4.33 17.98
C ALA A 71 -5.16 5.67 17.99
N ARG A 72 -5.66 6.69 18.71
CA ARG A 72 -5.02 8.00 18.78
C ARG A 72 -3.70 7.98 19.54
N SER A 73 -3.37 6.91 20.27
CA SER A 73 -2.05 6.75 20.89
C SER A 73 -0.90 6.80 19.88
N PHE A 74 -1.18 6.44 18.63
CA PHE A 74 -0.19 6.51 17.57
C PHE A 74 0.12 7.95 17.16
N LEU A 75 -0.68 8.96 17.54
CA LEU A 75 -0.40 10.35 17.20
C LEU A 75 0.94 10.85 17.73
N ASP A 76 1.51 10.25 18.76
CA ASP A 76 2.83 10.63 19.30
C ASP A 76 3.88 9.50 19.14
N TRP A 77 3.55 8.48 18.34
CA TRP A 77 4.39 7.30 18.14
C TRP A 77 5.32 7.44 16.95
N GLY A 78 6.57 7.03 17.12
CA GLY A 78 7.57 7.04 16.06
C GLY A 78 7.87 8.47 15.58
N GLN A 79 8.26 8.58 14.31
CA GLN A 79 8.53 9.87 13.67
C GLN A 79 7.36 10.33 12.79
N ALA A 80 7.08 11.63 12.79
CA ALA A 80 6.09 12.23 11.90
C ALA A 80 6.57 12.22 10.46
N LEU A 81 5.67 11.98 9.51
CA LEU A 81 5.91 12.24 8.09
C LEU A 81 5.02 13.39 7.60
N VAL A 82 5.55 14.19 6.69
CA VAL A 82 4.77 15.26 6.01
C VAL A 82 3.89 14.69 4.91
N LYS A 83 4.35 13.62 4.24
CA LYS A 83 3.61 12.91 3.19
C LYS A 83 3.55 11.43 3.54
N PRO A 84 2.44 10.73 3.24
CA PRO A 84 2.36 9.31 3.51
C PRO A 84 3.35 8.56 2.63
N ALA A 85 3.83 7.43 3.12
CA ALA A 85 4.66 6.50 2.39
C ALA A 85 4.13 5.10 2.63
N ARG A 86 4.26 4.20 1.66
CA ARG A 86 3.67 2.85 1.75
C ARG A 86 4.09 2.15 3.06
N GLY A 87 3.09 1.75 3.85
CA GLY A 87 3.23 1.21 5.21
C GLY A 87 3.16 2.23 6.34
N ALA A 88 3.12 3.54 6.06
CA ALA A 88 2.97 4.55 7.10
C ALA A 88 1.70 4.30 7.92
N VAL A 89 1.82 4.50 9.23
CA VAL A 89 0.69 4.41 10.15
C VAL A 89 -0.14 5.68 10.01
N LEU A 90 -1.38 5.55 9.55
CA LEU A 90 -2.31 6.66 9.42
C LEU A 90 -3.31 6.63 10.58
N ILE A 91 -3.51 7.79 11.17
CA ILE A 91 -4.48 7.97 12.25
C ILE A 91 -5.60 8.85 11.71
N PHE A 92 -6.84 8.39 11.85
CA PHE A 92 -8.04 9.07 11.40
C PHE A 92 -8.93 9.46 12.56
N LYS A 93 -9.67 10.56 12.39
CA LYS A 93 -10.80 10.91 13.26
C LYS A 93 -11.88 9.85 13.05
N ARG A 94 -12.43 9.35 14.15
CA ARG A 94 -13.64 8.51 14.16
C ARG A 94 -14.61 9.09 15.18
N GLY A 95 -15.91 8.97 14.93
CA GLY A 95 -16.94 9.46 15.85
C GLY A 95 -16.91 10.97 16.07
N THR A 96 -17.53 11.40 17.16
CA THR A 96 -17.70 12.81 17.52
C THR A 96 -16.78 13.24 18.65
N SER A 97 -16.23 12.30 19.42
CA SER A 97 -15.38 12.59 20.57
C SER A 97 -13.92 12.79 20.17
N SER A 98 -13.20 13.60 20.96
CA SER A 98 -11.78 13.91 20.70
C SER A 98 -10.85 12.72 20.94
N TRP A 99 -11.26 11.74 21.74
CA TRP A 99 -10.48 10.54 22.06
C TRP A 99 -10.69 9.40 21.05
N GLU A 100 -11.79 9.42 20.29
CA GLU A 100 -12.11 8.42 19.28
C GLU A 100 -11.20 8.58 18.05
N GLY A 101 -10.78 7.45 17.50
CA GLY A 101 -9.95 7.43 16.31
C GLY A 101 -9.91 6.05 15.67
N HIS A 102 -9.22 5.99 14.55
CA HIS A 102 -8.95 4.75 13.84
C HIS A 102 -7.51 4.76 13.34
N VAL A 103 -6.85 3.60 13.34
CA VAL A 103 -5.45 3.46 12.92
C VAL A 103 -5.33 2.37 11.88
N THR A 104 -4.59 2.66 10.81
CA THR A 104 -4.40 1.77 9.66
C THR A 104 -3.00 1.92 9.09
N PHE A 105 -2.62 1.04 8.16
CA PHE A 105 -1.41 1.16 7.35
C PHE A 105 -1.74 1.69 5.96
N TYR A 106 -1.02 2.70 5.50
CA TYR A 106 -1.17 3.29 4.19
C TYR A 106 -0.72 2.34 3.07
N VAL A 107 -1.57 2.13 2.08
CA VAL A 107 -1.30 1.29 0.89
C VAL A 107 -1.14 2.15 -0.36
N GLY A 108 -2.00 3.16 -0.52
CA GLY A 108 -1.97 4.13 -1.62
C GLY A 108 -3.08 5.17 -1.47
N GLU A 109 -3.43 5.93 -2.51
CA GLU A 109 -4.44 7.02 -2.38
C GLU A 109 -5.13 7.54 -3.65
N THR A 110 -6.45 7.55 -3.76
CA THR A 110 -7.06 8.41 -4.79
C THR A 110 -6.79 9.90 -4.51
N ASP A 111 -7.20 10.77 -5.42
CA ASP A 111 -7.09 12.22 -5.20
C ASP A 111 -7.82 12.65 -3.92
N ALA A 112 -8.95 12.01 -3.60
CA ALA A 112 -9.80 12.34 -2.46
C ALA A 112 -9.57 11.48 -1.20
N SER A 113 -9.01 10.27 -1.33
CA SER A 113 -9.00 9.28 -0.24
C SER A 113 -7.71 8.48 -0.16
N PHE A 114 -7.26 8.15 1.05
CA PHE A 114 -6.23 7.15 1.28
C PHE A 114 -6.82 5.73 1.18
N ARG A 115 -6.17 4.84 0.44
CA ARG A 115 -6.36 3.39 0.54
C ARG A 115 -5.49 2.86 1.66
N CYS A 116 -6.13 2.21 2.63
CA CYS A 116 -5.48 1.75 3.85
C CYS A 116 -5.79 0.28 4.11
N ARG A 117 -4.81 -0.45 4.64
CA ARG A 117 -4.96 -1.81 5.16
C ARG A 117 -5.00 -1.74 6.68
N GLY A 118 -6.03 -2.29 7.29
CA GLY A 118 -6.21 -2.20 8.74
C GLY A 118 -7.19 -3.24 9.27
N GLY A 119 -7.12 -3.46 10.58
CA GLY A 119 -8.05 -4.29 11.32
C GLY A 119 -9.26 -3.50 11.79
N ASN A 120 -10.33 -4.21 12.12
CA ASN A 120 -11.62 -3.67 12.53
C ASN A 120 -12.20 -2.64 11.55
N GLN A 121 -12.02 -2.89 10.26
CA GLN A 121 -12.61 -2.13 9.17
C GLN A 121 -13.85 -2.88 8.70
N SER A 122 -15.01 -2.49 9.21
CA SER A 122 -16.24 -3.29 9.12
C SER A 122 -16.03 -4.69 9.69
N ASN A 123 -15.50 -4.75 10.92
CA ASN A 123 -15.37 -5.98 11.70
C ASN A 123 -14.45 -7.02 11.04
N ALA A 124 -13.49 -6.54 10.25
CA ALA A 124 -12.60 -7.35 9.44
C ALA A 124 -11.24 -6.68 9.20
N VAL A 125 -10.24 -7.48 8.83
CA VAL A 125 -8.99 -6.99 8.22
C VAL A 125 -9.22 -6.82 6.72
N THR A 126 -9.24 -5.59 6.25
CA THR A 126 -9.54 -5.28 4.83
C THR A 126 -8.63 -4.19 4.29
N GLU A 127 -8.76 -3.90 2.99
CA GLU A 127 -8.35 -2.63 2.42
C GLU A 127 -9.58 -1.73 2.24
N ALA A 128 -9.55 -0.52 2.79
CA ALA A 128 -10.65 0.43 2.74
C ALA A 128 -10.16 1.85 2.38
N LEU A 129 -11.09 2.67 1.88
CA LEU A 129 -10.83 4.06 1.54
C LEU A 129 -11.22 4.97 2.72
N TYR A 130 -10.32 5.87 3.08
CA TYR A 130 -10.53 6.89 4.12
C TYR A 130 -10.34 8.28 3.51
N PRO A 131 -11.28 9.21 3.72
CA PRO A 131 -11.17 10.54 3.12
C PRO A 131 -9.97 11.29 3.69
N LYS A 132 -9.25 12.04 2.84
CA LYS A 132 -8.07 12.80 3.26
C LYS A 132 -8.41 13.83 4.35
N SER A 133 -9.63 14.35 4.36
CA SER A 133 -10.13 15.28 5.37
C SER A 133 -10.26 14.70 6.79
N ALA A 134 -10.31 13.37 6.93
CA ALA A 134 -10.39 12.72 8.24
C ALA A 134 -9.00 12.42 8.86
N LEU A 135 -7.91 12.68 8.13
CA LEU A 135 -6.55 12.38 8.59
C LEU A 135 -6.16 13.29 9.75
N LEU A 136 -5.62 12.68 10.80
CA LEU A 136 -5.08 13.37 11.98
C LEU A 136 -3.55 13.33 12.04
N GLY A 137 -2.93 12.27 11.51
CA GLY A 137 -1.48 12.14 11.56
C GLY A 137 -0.94 11.00 10.70
N ILE A 138 0.32 11.15 10.30
CA ILE A 138 1.09 10.19 9.50
C ILE A 138 2.34 9.86 10.28
N ARG A 139 2.54 8.57 10.57
CA ARG A 139 3.61 8.12 11.45
C ARG A 139 4.41 6.98 10.83
N TRP A 140 5.69 6.93 11.19
CA TRP A 140 6.65 5.95 10.71
C TRP A 140 7.46 5.41 11.88
N PRO A 141 7.84 4.12 11.89
CA PRO A 141 8.69 3.57 12.95
C PRO A 141 10.00 4.35 13.07
N SER A 142 10.34 4.80 14.28
CA SER A 142 11.65 5.38 14.55
C SER A 142 12.75 4.33 14.33
N GLY A 143 13.87 4.75 13.75
CA GLY A 143 15.01 3.86 13.47
C GLY A 143 14.87 3.05 12.18
N TYR A 144 13.73 3.12 11.48
CA TYR A 144 13.62 2.65 10.10
C TYR A 144 14.02 3.77 9.15
N ALA A 145 14.76 3.41 8.10
CA ALA A 145 15.13 4.36 7.06
C ALA A 145 13.90 5.11 6.57
N LEU A 146 14.02 6.44 6.48
CA LEU A 146 12.95 7.25 5.93
C LEU A 146 12.62 6.78 4.52
N PRO A 147 11.34 6.61 4.18
CA PRO A 147 10.97 6.23 2.84
C PRO A 147 11.39 7.36 1.89
N LEU A 148 12.25 7.01 0.92
CA LEU A 148 12.73 7.95 -0.11
C LEU A 148 11.60 8.40 -1.07
N SER A 149 10.42 7.78 -0.96
CA SER A 149 9.26 8.04 -1.79
C SER A 149 8.18 8.73 -0.97
N GLY A 150 7.67 9.85 -1.49
CA GLY A 150 6.47 10.52 -0.99
C GLY A 150 5.19 9.69 -1.19
N PRO A 151 3.99 10.31 -1.28
CA PRO A 151 2.72 9.60 -1.35
C PRO A 151 2.79 8.51 -2.40
N ALA A 152 2.50 7.27 -2.01
CA ALA A 152 2.23 6.20 -2.95
C ALA A 152 0.90 6.53 -3.62
N LYS A 153 0.94 7.47 -4.58
CA LYS A 153 -0.15 7.64 -5.54
C LYS A 153 -0.47 6.22 -6.03
N PRO A 154 -1.74 5.80 -6.02
CA PRO A 154 -2.18 4.50 -6.45
C PRO A 154 -1.64 4.42 -7.86
N ALA A 155 -1.06 3.26 -8.17
CA ALA A 155 -0.81 2.94 -9.55
C ALA A 155 -2.11 3.31 -10.30
N PRO A 156 -2.07 4.22 -11.29
CA PRO A 156 -3.22 4.43 -12.15
C PRO A 156 -3.65 3.04 -12.63
N ALA A 157 -4.97 2.83 -12.75
CA ALA A 157 -5.57 1.53 -13.06
C ALA A 157 -4.65 0.77 -14.01
N ALA A 158 -4.06 -0.32 -13.50
CA ALA A 158 -2.99 -1.02 -14.21
C ALA A 158 -3.43 -1.19 -15.65
N GLY A 159 -2.68 -0.61 -16.60
CA GLY A 159 -2.95 -0.86 -18.01
C GLY A 159 -3.04 -2.37 -18.24
N PRO A 160 -3.74 -2.81 -19.30
CA PRO A 160 -3.90 -4.24 -19.55
C PRO A 160 -2.55 -4.94 -19.57
N LEU A 161 -2.53 -6.22 -19.20
CA LEU A 161 -1.34 -7.04 -19.34
C LEU A 161 -0.99 -7.11 -20.84
N LEU A 162 0.14 -6.54 -21.25
CA LEU A 162 0.60 -6.60 -22.63
C LEU A 162 1.84 -7.47 -22.75
N GLN A 163 1.85 -8.32 -23.76
CA GLN A 163 2.99 -9.16 -24.14
C GLN A 163 2.99 -9.37 -25.65
N ILE A 164 3.97 -10.10 -26.18
CA ILE A 164 4.04 -10.43 -27.62
C ILE A 164 2.69 -10.97 -28.11
N GLY A 165 2.24 -10.43 -29.24
CA GLY A 165 0.95 -10.79 -29.86
C GLY A 165 -0.22 -9.90 -29.43
N ALA A 166 -0.08 -9.09 -28.37
CA ALA A 166 -1.10 -8.11 -28.02
C ALA A 166 -1.25 -7.03 -29.11
N THR A 167 -2.47 -6.53 -29.29
CA THR A 167 -2.79 -5.47 -30.27
C THR A 167 -3.77 -4.46 -29.70
N GLY A 168 -3.80 -3.25 -30.26
CA GLY A 168 -4.83 -2.24 -29.98
C GLY A 168 -4.29 -0.99 -29.27
N THR A 169 -5.20 -0.15 -28.80
CA THR A 169 -4.90 1.19 -28.27
C THR A 169 -3.96 1.16 -27.05
N ALA A 170 -4.00 0.10 -26.25
CA ALA A 170 -3.06 -0.04 -25.13
C ALA A 170 -1.60 -0.22 -25.60
N VAL A 171 -1.39 -0.93 -26.72
CA VAL A 171 -0.04 -1.10 -27.31
C VAL A 171 0.43 0.20 -27.94
N GLU A 172 -0.46 0.94 -28.58
CA GLU A 172 -0.19 2.29 -29.12
C GLU A 172 0.31 3.24 -28.02
N THR A 173 -0.38 3.26 -26.87
CA THR A 173 0.01 4.03 -25.70
C THR A 173 1.39 3.62 -25.19
N LEU A 174 1.65 2.31 -25.08
CA LEU A 174 2.95 1.78 -24.68
C LEU A 174 4.08 2.23 -25.61
N GLN A 175 3.90 2.04 -26.92
CA GLN A 175 4.92 2.39 -27.93
C GLN A 175 5.23 3.89 -27.90
N SER A 176 4.20 4.72 -27.82
CA SER A 176 4.34 6.18 -27.72
C SER A 176 5.08 6.59 -26.44
N ALA A 177 4.74 5.97 -25.31
CA ALA A 177 5.40 6.22 -24.03
C ALA A 177 6.89 5.83 -24.06
N LEU A 178 7.23 4.63 -24.55
CA LEU A 178 8.61 4.17 -24.66
C LEU A 178 9.45 5.06 -25.58
N ASN A 179 8.86 5.57 -26.69
CA ASN A 179 9.53 6.54 -27.55
C ASN A 179 9.82 7.86 -26.85
N ARG A 180 8.85 8.40 -26.10
CA ARG A 180 9.07 9.61 -25.28
C ARG A 180 10.16 9.41 -24.23
N LEU A 181 10.26 8.19 -23.70
CA LEU A 181 11.28 7.78 -22.73
C LEU A 181 12.64 7.44 -23.37
N GLY A 182 12.79 7.64 -24.69
CA GLY A 182 14.06 7.50 -25.39
C GLY A 182 14.41 6.07 -25.82
N ALA A 183 13.41 5.24 -26.17
CA ALA A 183 13.64 3.93 -26.77
C ALA A 183 14.59 4.02 -28.00
N LYS A 184 15.59 3.12 -28.05
CA LYS A 184 16.58 3.04 -29.13
C LYS A 184 16.63 1.60 -29.68
N PRO A 185 16.35 1.38 -30.98
CA PRO A 185 15.79 2.36 -31.93
C PRO A 185 14.39 2.82 -31.52
N ALA A 186 13.94 3.96 -32.07
CA ALA A 186 12.57 4.41 -31.88
C ALA A 186 11.59 3.37 -32.45
N LEU A 187 10.53 3.08 -31.69
CA LEU A 187 9.49 2.14 -32.07
C LEU A 187 8.57 2.77 -33.12
N VAL A 188 8.10 1.95 -34.06
CA VAL A 188 6.94 2.28 -34.87
C VAL A 188 5.70 2.13 -33.99
N VAL A 189 4.84 3.15 -33.96
CA VAL A 189 3.57 3.13 -33.21
C VAL A 189 2.49 2.49 -34.08
N ASP A 190 2.56 1.18 -34.25
CA ASP A 190 1.69 0.38 -35.14
C ASP A 190 0.57 -0.38 -34.41
N LYS A 191 0.44 -0.17 -33.09
CA LYS A 191 -0.53 -0.84 -32.21
C LYS A 191 -0.32 -2.35 -32.11
N LYS A 192 0.85 -2.89 -32.49
CA LYS A 192 1.19 -4.31 -32.44
C LYS A 192 2.38 -4.57 -31.53
N PHE A 193 2.19 -5.48 -30.56
CA PHE A 193 3.26 -5.84 -29.65
C PHE A 193 4.14 -6.91 -30.29
N GLY A 194 5.05 -6.46 -31.17
CA GLY A 194 6.03 -7.30 -31.83
C GLY A 194 7.37 -7.42 -31.08
N PRO A 195 8.35 -8.13 -31.67
CA PRO A 195 9.68 -8.30 -31.08
C PRO A 195 10.39 -6.98 -30.75
N ALA A 196 10.25 -5.95 -31.59
CA ALA A 196 10.83 -4.62 -31.34
C ALA A 196 10.23 -3.97 -30.07
N THR A 197 8.90 -4.01 -29.92
CA THR A 197 8.21 -3.53 -28.72
C THR A 197 8.67 -4.30 -27.48
N ARG A 198 8.82 -5.63 -27.55
CA ARG A 198 9.34 -6.45 -26.44
C ARG A 198 10.75 -6.03 -26.04
N LEU A 199 11.65 -5.85 -27.00
CA LEU A 199 13.02 -5.44 -26.73
C LEU A 199 13.08 -4.08 -26.03
N ALA A 200 12.27 -3.12 -26.47
CA ALA A 200 12.16 -1.82 -25.82
C ALA A 200 11.60 -1.92 -24.39
N VAL A 201 10.60 -2.78 -24.16
CA VAL A 201 10.07 -3.08 -22.81
C VAL A 201 11.15 -3.67 -21.92
N VAL A 202 11.90 -4.67 -22.39
CA VAL A 202 13.00 -5.30 -21.64
C VAL A 202 14.09 -4.27 -21.31
N ALA A 203 14.48 -3.45 -22.28
CA ALA A 203 15.47 -2.39 -22.07
C ALA A 203 14.98 -1.37 -21.02
N PHE A 204 13.71 -0.97 -21.10
CA PHE A 204 13.09 -0.10 -20.11
C PHE A 204 13.07 -0.75 -18.72
N GLN A 205 12.57 -1.99 -18.60
CA GLN A 205 12.56 -2.76 -17.35
C GLN A 205 13.94 -2.84 -16.71
N ARG A 206 14.98 -3.15 -17.52
CA ARG A 206 16.37 -3.19 -17.07
C ARG A 206 16.83 -1.84 -16.54
N SER A 207 16.54 -0.74 -17.24
CA SER A 207 16.92 0.62 -16.81
C SER A 207 16.20 1.06 -15.52
N LYS A 208 15.05 0.45 -15.19
CA LYS A 208 14.26 0.75 -13.99
C LYS A 208 14.39 -0.32 -12.89
N LEU A 209 15.35 -1.25 -13.04
CA LEU A 209 15.60 -2.35 -12.11
C LEU A 209 14.31 -3.13 -11.78
N LEU A 210 13.55 -3.45 -12.82
CA LEU A 210 12.39 -4.34 -12.77
C LEU A 210 12.78 -5.75 -13.24
N GLU A 211 11.89 -6.71 -13.00
CA GLU A 211 11.95 -8.01 -13.66
C GLU A 211 11.91 -7.81 -15.18
N THR A 212 12.87 -8.41 -15.89
CA THR A 212 13.08 -8.21 -17.34
C THR A 212 12.44 -9.33 -18.16
N ASP A 213 11.15 -9.55 -17.93
CA ASP A 213 10.35 -10.59 -18.59
C ASP A 213 9.87 -10.17 -20.00
N GLY A 214 9.87 -8.86 -20.30
CA GLY A 214 9.31 -8.29 -21.52
C GLY A 214 7.79 -8.22 -21.51
N VAL A 215 7.16 -8.35 -20.33
CA VAL A 215 5.72 -8.28 -20.10
C VAL A 215 5.36 -6.96 -19.41
N VAL A 216 4.35 -6.29 -19.91
CA VAL A 216 3.87 -5.01 -19.37
C VAL A 216 2.69 -5.26 -18.45
N GLY A 217 3.01 -5.58 -17.19
CA GLY A 217 2.06 -5.64 -16.09
C GLY A 217 2.00 -4.35 -15.26
N PRO A 218 1.28 -4.37 -14.12
CA PRO A 218 1.10 -3.20 -13.25
C PRO A 218 2.41 -2.51 -12.84
N LYS A 219 3.47 -3.29 -12.60
CA LYS A 219 4.79 -2.78 -12.22
C LYS A 219 5.46 -2.01 -13.36
N THR A 220 5.36 -2.51 -14.59
CA THR A 220 5.94 -1.89 -15.78
C THR A 220 5.19 -0.62 -16.14
N TRP A 221 3.84 -0.65 -16.11
CA TRP A 221 3.01 0.53 -16.32
C TRP A 221 3.30 1.65 -15.32
N GLY A 222 3.30 1.34 -14.03
CA GLY A 222 3.60 2.35 -13.00
C GLY A 222 5.01 2.95 -13.15
N ALA A 223 6.00 2.16 -13.58
CA ALA A 223 7.34 2.69 -13.83
C ALA A 223 7.39 3.62 -15.06
N ILE A 224 6.62 3.31 -16.12
CA ILE A 224 6.49 4.18 -17.31
C ILE A 224 5.88 5.52 -16.90
N ASP A 225 4.79 5.51 -16.12
CA ASP A 225 4.10 6.72 -15.69
C ASP A 225 5.02 7.63 -14.85
N VAL A 226 5.74 7.05 -13.89
CA VAL A 226 6.74 7.78 -13.09
C VAL A 226 7.83 8.38 -13.98
N ALA A 227 8.34 7.62 -14.94
CA ALA A 227 9.39 8.09 -15.82
C ALA A 227 8.91 9.20 -16.77
N LEU A 228 7.67 9.13 -17.26
CA LEU A 228 7.06 10.17 -18.08
C LEU A 228 6.82 11.46 -17.29
N ALA A 229 6.41 11.35 -16.02
CA ALA A 229 6.22 12.48 -15.14
C ALA A 229 7.53 13.22 -14.80
N GLN A 230 8.68 12.54 -14.89
CA GLN A 230 10.01 13.13 -14.68
C GLN A 230 10.56 13.86 -15.91
N LEU A 231 9.91 13.74 -17.08
CA LEU A 231 10.28 14.45 -18.31
C LEU A 231 9.61 15.84 -18.43
N GLY A 232 8.77 16.23 -17.47
CA GLY A 232 8.15 17.55 -17.36
C GLY A 232 8.50 18.22 -16.04
#